data_AF-A0A841HU28-F1
#
_entry.id   AF-A0A841HU28-F1
#
_cell.length_a   1.000
_cell.length_b   1.000
_cell.length_c   1.000
_cell.angle_alpha   90.00
_cell.angle_beta   90.00
_cell.angle_gamma   90.00
#
_symmetry.space_group_name_H-M   'P 1'
#
loop_
_entity.id
_entity.type
_entity.pdbx_description
1 polymer ?
#
loop_
_entity_poly.entity_id
_entity_poly.type
_entity_poly.pdbx_seq_one_letter_code
_entity_poly.pdbx_strand_id
1 'polypeptide(L)'
;MKHLILLAALVFPVALAHSELESATPAEGSRVAAPREVKLRFSEEVELKFSTFKVYPVGVTGSVQRVNAAAGMLKAQHLNRRDDASQRADLGVSEKARTAREVTLPLKQNLTPGAYVVMWKVLSVDTHTTEGFYVFNVR
;
A
#
# COMPACT_ATOMS: atom_id res chain seq x y z
N MET A 1 -24.17 -15.53 54.65
CA MET A 1 -23.21 -16.24 53.77
C MET A 1 -23.06 -15.41 52.51
N LYS A 2 -21.89 -14.78 52.30
CA LYS A 2 -21.63 -13.88 51.17
C LYS A 2 -21.12 -14.73 49.99
N HIS A 3 -21.90 -14.84 48.92
CA HIS A 3 -21.43 -15.42 47.68
C HIS A 3 -20.71 -14.34 46.87
N LEU A 4 -19.39 -14.47 46.75
CA LEU A 4 -18.56 -13.66 45.87
C LEU A 4 -18.60 -14.33 44.48
N ILE A 5 -19.36 -13.76 43.55
CA ILE A 5 -19.34 -14.18 42.14
C ILE A 5 -18.15 -13.51 41.47
N LEU A 6 -17.16 -14.30 41.07
CA LEU A 6 -16.02 -13.85 40.27
C LEU A 6 -16.45 -13.84 38.80
N LEU A 7 -16.74 -12.64 38.26
CA LEU A 7 -17.02 -12.46 36.84
C LEU A 7 -15.69 -12.46 36.07
N ALA A 8 -15.33 -13.60 35.47
CA ALA A 8 -14.18 -13.67 34.57
C ALA A 8 -14.52 -12.94 33.25
N ALA A 9 -14.02 -11.72 33.09
CA ALA A 9 -14.12 -10.99 31.83
C ALA A 9 -13.18 -11.63 30.79
N LEU A 10 -13.77 -12.31 29.81
CA LEU A 10 -13.03 -12.81 28.64
C LEU A 10 -12.66 -11.61 27.76
N VAL A 11 -11.42 -11.14 27.87
CA VAL A 11 -10.87 -10.15 26.94
C VAL A 11 -10.33 -10.92 25.73
N PHE A 12 -11.11 -10.98 24.65
CA PHE A 12 -10.58 -11.46 23.37
C PHE A 12 -9.64 -10.37 22.82
N PRO A 13 -8.34 -10.66 22.60
CA PRO A 13 -7.54 -9.76 21.79
C PRO A 13 -8.14 -9.76 20.37
N VAL A 14 -8.46 -8.58 19.86
CA VAL A 14 -8.70 -8.38 18.43
C VAL A 14 -7.38 -8.69 17.73
N ALA A 15 -7.24 -9.91 17.22
CA ALA A 15 -6.15 -10.25 16.33
C ALA A 15 -6.37 -9.52 15.00
N LEU A 16 -5.53 -8.51 14.71
CA LEU A 16 -5.38 -7.93 13.37
C LEU A 16 -4.69 -9.00 12.50
N ALA A 17 -5.48 -9.92 11.97
CA ALA A 17 -4.99 -11.19 11.43
C ALA A 17 -4.77 -11.18 9.91
N HIS A 18 -4.47 -10.04 9.29
CA HIS A 18 -4.34 -9.95 7.83
C HIS A 18 -3.10 -9.17 7.41
N SER A 19 -2.60 -9.47 6.20
CA SER A 19 -1.49 -8.76 5.54
C SER A 19 -1.71 -7.24 5.54
N GLU A 20 -1.02 -6.56 6.45
CA GLU A 20 -0.93 -5.10 6.53
C GLU A 20 0.43 -4.64 6.00
N LEU A 21 0.47 -3.40 5.49
CA LEU A 21 1.73 -2.76 5.14
C LEU A 21 2.44 -2.37 6.44
N GLU A 22 3.57 -3.01 6.76
CA GLU A 22 4.39 -2.68 7.94
C GLU A 22 5.23 -1.44 7.72
N SER A 23 5.82 -1.31 6.53
CA SER A 23 6.67 -0.17 6.18
C SER A 23 6.77 0.03 4.68
N ALA A 24 7.13 1.25 4.30
CA ALA A 24 7.39 1.60 2.92
C ALA A 24 8.56 2.58 2.79
N THR A 25 9.26 2.50 1.66
CA THR A 25 10.28 3.46 1.24
C THR A 25 9.96 3.91 -0.18
N PRO A 26 9.70 5.19 -0.47
CA PRO A 26 9.58 6.29 0.48
C PRO A 26 8.45 6.09 1.49
N ALA A 27 8.65 6.57 2.72
CA ALA A 27 7.65 6.47 3.78
C ALA A 27 6.39 7.31 3.49
N GLU A 28 5.27 6.95 4.11
CA GLU A 28 4.03 7.72 4.00
C GLU A 28 4.21 9.18 4.43
N GLY A 29 3.62 10.10 3.66
CA GLY A 29 3.69 11.54 3.86
C GLY A 29 5.07 12.15 3.60
N SER A 30 6.09 11.33 3.35
CA SER A 30 7.45 11.82 3.16
C SER A 30 7.57 12.69 1.91
N ARG A 31 8.53 13.62 1.95
CA ARG A 31 8.99 14.38 0.79
C ARG A 31 10.40 13.89 0.50
N VAL A 32 10.70 13.49 -0.72
CA VAL A 32 12.01 12.96 -1.14
C VAL A 32 12.42 13.54 -2.49
N ALA A 33 13.73 13.53 -2.80
CA ALA A 33 14.14 13.67 -4.20
C ALA A 33 13.57 12.49 -5.01
N ALA A 34 13.44 12.64 -6.34
CA ALA A 34 12.86 11.63 -7.22
C ALA A 34 13.47 10.23 -6.95
N PRO A 35 12.71 9.30 -6.34
CA PRO A 35 13.22 7.98 -5.98
C PRO A 35 13.30 7.09 -7.23
N ARG A 36 14.17 6.08 -7.20
CA ARG A 36 14.30 5.09 -8.28
C ARG A 36 13.34 3.92 -8.14
N GLU A 37 12.82 3.71 -6.94
CA GLU A 37 11.97 2.57 -6.60
C GLU A 37 11.07 2.92 -5.41
N VAL A 38 9.97 2.18 -5.28
CA VAL A 38 9.22 2.04 -4.04
C VAL A 38 9.45 0.64 -3.50
N LYS A 39 9.71 0.51 -2.20
CA LYS A 39 9.73 -0.77 -1.48
C LYS A 39 8.58 -0.82 -0.49
N LEU A 40 7.86 -1.93 -0.49
CA LEU A 40 6.75 -2.21 0.41
C LEU A 40 7.07 -3.47 1.20
N ARG A 41 6.95 -3.41 2.52
CA ARG A 41 7.09 -4.57 3.40
C ARG A 41 5.75 -4.89 4.04
N PHE A 42 5.32 -6.12 3.87
CA PHE A 42 4.08 -6.65 4.43
C PHE A 42 4.34 -7.54 5.65
N SER A 43 3.36 -7.60 6.55
CA SER A 43 3.42 -8.46 7.75
C SER A 43 3.45 -9.95 7.41
N GLU A 44 2.95 -10.32 6.23
CA GLU A 44 2.92 -11.68 5.72
C GLU A 44 3.39 -11.72 4.27
N GLU A 45 3.71 -12.92 3.77
CA GLU A 45 4.02 -13.07 2.36
C GLU A 45 2.76 -12.86 1.51
N VAL A 46 2.92 -12.17 0.38
CA VAL A 46 1.85 -11.93 -0.58
C VAL A 46 2.10 -12.72 -1.87
N GLU A 47 1.04 -13.31 -2.43
CA GLU A 47 1.06 -14.02 -3.71
C GLU A 47 1.16 -13.01 -4.86
N LEU A 48 2.36 -12.84 -5.42
CA LEU A 48 2.69 -11.74 -6.35
C LEU A 48 1.87 -11.79 -7.64
N LYS A 49 1.61 -12.99 -8.17
CA LYS A 49 0.84 -13.18 -9.42
C LYS A 49 -0.64 -12.79 -9.27
N PHE A 50 -1.19 -12.88 -8.06
CA PHE A 50 -2.59 -12.58 -7.77
C PHE A 50 -2.77 -11.23 -7.08
N SER A 51 -1.67 -10.52 -6.83
CA SER A 51 -1.63 -9.20 -6.23
C SER A 51 -1.46 -8.12 -7.29
N THR A 52 -1.88 -6.91 -6.97
CA THR A 52 -1.73 -5.73 -7.82
C THR A 52 -1.08 -4.62 -7.02
N PHE A 53 -0.08 -3.98 -7.63
CA PHE A 53 0.65 -2.84 -7.09
C PHE A 53 0.77 -1.80 -8.19
N LYS A 54 0.52 -0.53 -7.88
CA LYS A 54 0.65 0.58 -8.82
C LYS A 54 1.12 1.85 -8.12
N VAL A 55 1.87 2.66 -8.85
CA VAL A 55 2.22 4.03 -8.45
C VAL A 55 1.67 4.99 -9.49
N TYR A 56 0.99 6.05 -9.06
CA TYR A 56 0.41 7.08 -9.92
C TYR A 56 0.80 8.48 -9.45
N PRO A 57 1.04 9.42 -10.37
CA PRO A 57 1.01 10.83 -9.99
C PRO A 57 -0.42 11.20 -9.54
N VAL A 58 -0.55 11.90 -8.42
CA VAL A 58 -1.86 12.33 -7.91
C VAL A 58 -2.43 13.48 -8.75
N GLY A 59 -1.56 14.35 -9.27
CA GLY A 59 -1.94 15.49 -10.12
C GLY A 59 -2.66 16.63 -9.39
N VAL A 60 -2.86 16.52 -8.07
CA VAL A 60 -3.49 17.53 -7.22
C VAL A 60 -2.50 18.02 -6.17
N THR A 61 -2.50 19.33 -5.91
CA THR A 61 -1.72 19.98 -4.86
C THR A 61 -2.64 20.55 -3.77
N GLY A 62 -2.06 20.94 -2.63
CA GLY A 62 -2.78 21.60 -1.53
C GLY A 62 -2.74 20.80 -0.23
N SER A 63 -3.84 20.84 0.53
CA SER A 63 -3.92 20.18 1.84
C SER A 63 -3.77 18.66 1.74
N VAL A 64 -3.20 18.05 2.78
CA VAL A 64 -3.02 16.59 2.87
C VAL A 64 -4.35 15.86 2.68
N GLN A 65 -5.44 16.38 3.24
CA GLN A 65 -6.78 15.79 3.10
C GLN A 65 -7.25 15.77 1.65
N ARG A 66 -7.00 16.86 0.90
CA ARG A 66 -7.37 16.94 -0.53
C ARG A 66 -6.54 15.97 -1.37
N VAL A 67 -5.24 15.91 -1.12
CA VAL A 67 -4.32 14.99 -1.81
C VAL A 67 -4.70 13.54 -1.52
N ASN A 68 -4.99 13.20 -0.26
CA ASN A 68 -5.41 11.85 0.13
C ASN A 68 -6.78 11.47 -0.45
N ALA A 69 -7.73 12.41 -0.52
CA ALA A 69 -9.01 12.18 -1.19
C ALA A 69 -8.82 11.88 -2.69
N ALA A 70 -8.00 12.67 -3.38
CA ALA A 70 -7.67 12.43 -4.79
C ALA A 70 -6.93 11.09 -5.00
N ALA A 71 -6.00 10.74 -4.11
CA ALA A 71 -5.32 9.45 -4.12
C ALA A 71 -6.29 8.27 -3.93
N GLY A 72 -7.26 8.39 -3.03
CA GLY A 72 -8.32 7.40 -2.84
C GLY A 72 -9.22 7.25 -4.09
N MET A 73 -9.54 8.35 -4.77
CA MET A 73 -10.27 8.31 -6.04
C MET A 73 -9.47 7.62 -7.15
N LEU A 74 -8.17 7.92 -7.25
CA LEU A 74 -7.28 7.24 -8.21
C LEU A 74 -7.20 5.73 -7.91
N LYS A 75 -7.08 5.33 -6.64
CA LYS A 75 -7.16 3.92 -6.25
C LYS A 75 -8.46 3.29 -6.76
N ALA A 76 -9.60 3.90 -6.47
CA ALA A 76 -10.91 3.36 -6.85
C ALA A 76 -11.05 3.20 -8.38
N GLN A 77 -10.51 4.13 -9.16
CA GLN A 77 -10.59 4.11 -10.62
C GLN A 77 -9.58 3.17 -11.29
N HIS A 78 -8.37 3.07 -10.74
CA HIS A 78 -7.23 2.46 -11.43
C HIS A 78 -6.76 1.14 -10.83
N LEU A 79 -7.04 0.82 -9.57
CA LEU A 79 -6.44 -0.36 -8.92
C LEU A 79 -6.70 -1.65 -9.70
N ASN A 80 -7.93 -1.88 -10.16
CA ASN A 80 -8.30 -3.08 -10.93
C ASN A 80 -8.22 -2.90 -12.45
N ARG A 81 -7.84 -1.71 -12.93
CA ARG A 81 -7.78 -1.43 -14.36
C ARG A 81 -6.64 -2.23 -15.00
N ARG A 82 -6.87 -2.76 -16.20
CA ARG A 82 -5.83 -3.34 -17.05
C ARG A 82 -5.42 -2.31 -18.11
N ASP A 83 -4.24 -2.46 -18.67
CA ASP A 83 -3.75 -1.63 -19.79
C ASP A 83 -3.52 -0.14 -19.45
N ASP A 84 -3.08 0.15 -18.23
CA ASP A 84 -2.81 1.50 -17.74
C ASP A 84 -1.31 1.77 -17.46
N ALA A 85 -0.43 0.88 -17.93
CA ALA A 85 1.01 0.95 -17.74
C ALA A 85 1.63 2.27 -18.22
N SER A 86 1.10 2.88 -19.28
CA SER A 86 1.59 4.18 -19.78
C SER A 86 1.35 5.32 -18.79
N GLN A 87 0.25 5.26 -18.03
CA GLN A 87 -0.18 6.30 -17.09
C GLN A 87 0.48 6.18 -15.70
N ARG A 88 0.98 4.98 -15.37
CA ARG A 88 1.68 4.71 -14.11
C ARG A 88 3.01 5.45 -14.01
N ALA A 89 3.46 5.70 -12.79
CA ALA A 89 4.81 6.17 -12.48
C ALA A 89 5.81 5.02 -12.29
N ASP A 90 5.35 3.77 -12.19
CA ASP A 90 6.18 2.59 -11.97
C ASP A 90 6.26 1.65 -13.19
N LEU A 91 7.14 0.66 -13.09
CA LEU A 91 7.45 -0.34 -14.11
C LEU A 91 6.90 -1.74 -13.77
N GLY A 92 6.11 -1.87 -12.71
CA GLY A 92 5.61 -3.14 -12.18
C GLY A 92 6.49 -3.72 -11.08
N VAL A 93 6.11 -4.90 -10.59
CA VAL A 93 6.86 -5.67 -9.58
C VAL A 93 8.14 -6.21 -10.21
N SER A 94 9.28 -6.09 -9.52
CA SER A 94 10.59 -6.53 -10.02
C SER A 94 10.91 -7.99 -9.69
N GLU A 95 10.28 -8.51 -8.63
CA GLU A 95 10.48 -9.84 -8.10
C GLU A 95 9.95 -10.91 -9.07
N LYS A 96 10.69 -12.01 -9.19
CA LYS A 96 10.30 -13.20 -9.96
C LYS A 96 9.72 -14.32 -9.09
N ALA A 97 9.79 -14.17 -7.77
CA ALA A 97 9.28 -15.15 -6.83
C ALA A 97 7.75 -15.32 -6.96
N ARG A 98 7.22 -16.42 -6.44
CA ARG A 98 5.77 -16.61 -6.35
C ARG A 98 5.18 -15.74 -5.24
N THR A 99 5.83 -15.76 -4.09
CA THR A 99 5.45 -15.00 -2.90
C THR A 99 6.60 -14.12 -2.43
N ALA A 100 6.29 -13.01 -1.77
CA ALA A 100 7.30 -12.18 -1.11
C ALA A 100 6.70 -11.38 0.04
N ARG A 101 7.53 -11.12 1.06
CA ARG A 101 7.21 -10.15 2.13
C ARG A 101 7.62 -8.73 1.78
N GLU A 102 8.63 -8.58 0.92
CA GLU A 102 9.08 -7.29 0.40
C GLU A 102 8.80 -7.24 -1.10
N VAL A 103 8.21 -6.14 -1.55
CA VAL A 103 7.84 -5.90 -2.94
C VAL A 103 8.49 -4.61 -3.41
N THR A 104 9.25 -4.70 -4.49
CA THR A 104 9.96 -3.57 -5.09
C THR A 104 9.30 -3.19 -6.40
N LEU A 105 8.94 -1.91 -6.51
CA LEU A 105 8.35 -1.28 -7.68
C LEU A 105 9.37 -0.28 -8.26
N PRO A 106 10.15 -0.64 -9.29
CA PRO A 106 11.01 0.31 -9.97
C PRO A 106 10.17 1.44 -10.57
N LEU A 107 10.64 2.67 -10.44
CA LEU A 107 9.95 3.85 -10.94
C LEU A 107 10.50 4.27 -12.31
N LYS A 108 9.63 4.87 -13.12
CA LYS A 108 10.02 5.51 -14.37
C LYS A 108 10.99 6.65 -14.07
N GLN A 109 11.90 6.89 -15.01
CA GLN A 109 12.87 7.98 -14.89
C GLN A 109 12.16 9.34 -14.94
N ASN A 110 12.79 10.36 -14.36
CA ASN A 110 12.35 11.76 -14.40
C ASN A 110 10.93 11.99 -13.84
N LEU A 111 10.65 11.42 -12.67
CA LEU A 111 9.43 11.74 -11.94
C LEU A 111 9.33 13.25 -11.72
N THR A 112 8.23 13.85 -12.16
CA THR A 112 7.98 15.27 -11.95
C THR A 112 7.73 15.55 -10.47
N PRO A 113 8.13 16.72 -9.94
CA PRO A 113 7.75 17.14 -8.59
C PRO A 113 6.23 17.07 -8.37
N GLY A 114 5.80 16.58 -7.20
CA GLY A 114 4.39 16.41 -6.88
C GLY A 114 4.10 15.19 -6.00
N ALA A 115 2.83 15.04 -5.64
CA ALA A 115 2.35 13.90 -4.87
C ALA A 115 2.18 12.66 -5.75
N TYR A 116 2.57 11.51 -5.23
CA TYR A 116 2.41 10.19 -5.83
C TYR A 116 1.66 9.28 -4.87
N VAL A 117 0.71 8.53 -5.38
CA VAL A 117 0.00 7.49 -4.65
C VAL A 117 0.60 6.14 -4.98
N VAL A 118 0.96 5.38 -3.95
CA VAL A 118 1.25 3.95 -4.04
C VAL A 118 0.00 3.23 -3.59
N MET A 119 -0.52 2.31 -4.41
CA MET A 119 -1.75 1.57 -4.12
C MET A 119 -1.55 0.09 -4.36
N TRP A 120 -2.28 -0.73 -3.60
CA TRP A 120 -2.20 -2.17 -3.70
C TRP A 120 -3.53 -2.86 -3.45
N LYS A 121 -3.63 -4.06 -4.01
CA LYS A 121 -4.57 -5.14 -3.69
C LYS A 121 -3.74 -6.39 -3.56
N VAL A 122 -3.55 -6.90 -2.35
CA VAL A 122 -2.66 -8.03 -2.10
C VAL A 122 -3.45 -9.24 -1.64
N LEU A 123 -3.13 -10.40 -2.20
CA LEU A 123 -3.58 -11.70 -1.69
C LEU A 123 -2.46 -12.23 -0.80
N SER A 124 -2.70 -12.35 0.51
CA SER A 124 -1.76 -13.01 1.42
C SER A 124 -1.77 -14.52 1.20
N VAL A 125 -0.68 -15.19 1.60
CA VAL A 125 -0.58 -16.66 1.63
C VAL A 125 -1.62 -17.31 2.55
N ASP A 126 -2.22 -16.53 3.46
CA ASP A 126 -3.35 -16.94 4.32
C ASP A 126 -4.72 -16.92 3.60
N THR A 127 -4.74 -16.58 2.31
CA THR A 127 -5.90 -16.47 1.40
C THR A 127 -6.79 -15.24 1.55
N HIS A 128 -6.45 -14.28 2.43
CA HIS A 128 -7.19 -13.03 2.54
C HIS A 128 -6.65 -11.97 1.58
N THR A 129 -7.57 -11.15 1.07
CA THR A 129 -7.22 -9.99 0.26
C THR A 129 -7.34 -8.70 1.06
N THR A 130 -6.30 -7.88 1.06
CA THR A 130 -6.34 -6.53 1.59
C THR A 130 -6.06 -5.51 0.50
N GLU A 131 -6.62 -4.31 0.63
CA GLU A 131 -6.35 -3.20 -0.26
C GLU A 131 -5.95 -1.97 0.54
N GLY A 132 -5.04 -1.18 0.01
CA GLY A 132 -4.63 0.06 0.64
C GLY A 132 -3.95 1.00 -0.33
N PHE A 133 -3.64 2.17 0.18
CA PHE A 133 -2.81 3.15 -0.50
C PHE A 133 -2.12 4.04 0.52
N TYR A 134 -1.02 4.66 0.12
CA TYR A 134 -0.44 5.80 0.83
C TYR A 134 0.11 6.80 -0.18
N VAL A 135 0.42 8.01 0.30
CA VAL A 135 0.98 9.09 -0.53
C VAL A 135 2.39 9.44 -0.08
N PHE A 136 3.29 9.67 -1.03
CA PHE A 136 4.56 10.36 -0.81
C PHE A 136 4.71 11.52 -1.82
N ASN A 137 5.71 12.37 -1.64
CA ASN A 137 5.93 13.55 -2.45
C ASN A 137 7.34 13.56 -3.04
N VAL A 138 7.44 13.82 -4.34
CA VAL A 138 8.69 14.13 -5.02
C VAL A 138 8.91 15.63 -4.99
N ARG A 139 10.12 16.06 -4.62
CA ARG A 139 10.57 17.46 -4.60
C ARG A 139 11.14 17.88 -5.95
#